data_AF-A0A3R6ILW7-F1
#
_entry.id   AF-A0A3R6ILW7-F1
#
_cell.length_a   1.000
_cell.length_b   1.000
_cell.length_c   1.000
_cell.angle_alpha   90.00
_cell.angle_beta   90.00
_cell.angle_gamma   90.00
#
_symmetry.space_group_name_H-M   'P 1'
#
loop_
_entity.id
_entity.type
_entity.pdbx_description
1 polymer ?
#
loop_
_entity_poly.entity_id
_entity_poly.type
_entity_poly.pdbx_seq_one_letter_code
_entity_poly.pdbx_strand_id
1 'polypeptide(L)'
;MKNLKGFIAIGIIASTVLCGCGGSKKATTQWSGPSKMKIELDECQELAQQKPEVRSWGEGINFRLSTASNYAEMQARGKFARAIAAKIKTAQEESGFTYGKYSSNMKEGAGVRDEGSNSNEMTLQVAEETIKNTVIIKTSQYLQADGSYQVFVCLEYKDGVSKLADDIVDNVKQRIPDEERIKMQYEFQKFRDRVEEELKKRNE
;
A
#
# COMPACT_ATOMS: atom_id res chain seq x y z
N MET A 1 54.55 -50.63 57.63
CA MET A 1 54.41 -49.30 56.98
C MET A 1 55.58 -49.07 56.05
N LYS A 2 55.38 -49.21 54.74
CA LYS A 2 56.28 -48.76 53.66
C LYS A 2 55.55 -49.01 52.33
N ASN A 3 54.85 -47.97 51.85
CA ASN A 3 54.20 -47.96 50.54
C ASN A 3 55.26 -47.57 49.51
N LEU A 4 55.65 -48.52 48.67
CA LEU A 4 56.62 -48.29 47.58
C LEU A 4 55.87 -48.32 46.24
N LYS A 5 55.88 -47.16 45.58
CA LYS A 5 55.46 -46.98 44.19
C LYS A 5 56.54 -47.56 43.27
N GLY A 6 56.15 -48.18 42.16
CA GLY A 6 57.03 -48.28 40.99
C GLY A 6 56.75 -49.40 39.98
N PHE A 7 56.51 -48.96 38.73
CA PHE A 7 56.93 -49.55 37.45
C PHE A 7 55.96 -50.41 36.58
N ILE A 8 55.49 -49.75 35.50
CA ILE A 8 55.54 -50.09 34.05
C ILE A 8 55.05 -51.46 33.56
N ALA A 9 54.05 -51.48 32.64
CA ALA A 9 54.16 -52.00 31.25
C ALA A 9 52.80 -52.21 30.50
N ILE A 10 52.71 -51.63 29.29
CA ILE A 10 52.07 -52.15 28.04
C ILE A 10 50.54 -52.38 28.05
N GLY A 11 49.68 -51.85 27.19
CA GLY A 11 49.78 -51.08 25.95
C GLY A 11 48.48 -51.31 25.15
N ILE A 12 47.93 -50.28 24.50
CA ILE A 12 47.22 -50.34 23.20
C ILE A 12 47.28 -48.93 22.62
N ILE A 13 47.92 -48.86 21.46
CA ILE A 13 48.06 -47.72 20.55
C ILE A 13 46.92 -47.83 19.53
N ALA A 14 46.29 -46.69 19.18
CA ALA A 14 45.61 -46.35 17.91
C ALA A 14 44.36 -45.49 18.20
N SER A 15 44.11 -44.30 17.66
CA SER A 15 44.81 -43.46 16.68
C SER A 15 44.25 -42.04 16.80
N THR A 16 45.14 -41.05 16.80
CA THR A 16 44.82 -39.69 16.33
C THR A 16 44.44 -39.73 14.84
N VAL A 17 43.49 -38.90 14.42
CA VAL A 17 43.69 -37.85 13.40
C VAL A 17 42.33 -37.28 12.99
N LEU A 18 42.21 -35.98 13.24
CA LEU A 18 41.22 -35.07 12.66
C LEU A 18 41.29 -35.11 11.14
N CYS A 19 40.15 -35.17 10.46
CA CYS A 19 39.83 -34.39 9.25
C CYS A 19 38.49 -34.83 8.64
N GLY A 20 37.61 -33.87 8.35
CA GLY A 20 36.62 -34.02 7.28
C GLY A 20 35.14 -33.99 7.66
N CYS A 21 34.64 -32.84 8.14
CA CYS A 21 33.29 -32.41 7.77
C CYS A 21 33.34 -30.93 7.37
N GLY A 22 33.66 -30.70 6.10
CA GLY A 22 33.55 -29.40 5.46
C GLY A 22 32.10 -28.98 5.40
N GLY A 23 31.75 -28.00 6.21
CA GLY A 23 30.41 -27.44 6.29
C GLY A 23 30.44 -26.23 7.19
N SER A 24 31.11 -25.16 6.76
CA SER A 24 31.03 -23.85 7.40
C SER A 24 29.59 -23.34 7.24
N LYS A 25 28.69 -23.81 8.12
CA LYS A 25 27.44 -23.12 8.37
C LYS A 25 27.82 -21.78 8.96
N LYS A 26 27.77 -20.72 8.15
CA LYS A 26 27.74 -19.35 8.64
C LYS A 26 26.63 -19.33 9.69
N ALA A 27 27.02 -19.17 10.96
CA ALA A 27 26.06 -18.87 12.00
C ALA A 27 25.37 -17.57 11.57
N THR A 28 24.10 -17.68 11.17
CA THR A 28 23.24 -16.50 11.05
C THR A 28 23.34 -15.79 12.39
N THR A 29 23.90 -14.59 12.37
CA THR A 29 23.97 -13.71 13.54
C THR A 29 22.53 -13.39 13.90
N GLN A 30 22.00 -14.09 14.91
CA GLN A 30 20.68 -13.80 15.44
C GLN A 30 20.75 -12.40 16.07
N TRP A 31 19.96 -11.47 15.54
CA TRP A 31 19.88 -10.08 15.99
C TRP A 31 19.72 -10.02 17.52
N SER A 32 20.71 -9.42 18.20
CA SER A 32 20.73 -9.26 19.66
C SER A 32 20.26 -7.86 20.12
N GLY A 33 19.60 -7.12 19.23
CA GLY A 33 19.14 -5.76 19.52
C GLY A 33 17.94 -5.69 20.47
N PRO A 34 17.54 -4.47 20.88
CA PRO A 34 16.45 -4.24 21.82
C PRO A 34 15.15 -4.91 21.39
N SER A 35 14.34 -5.39 22.36
CA SER A 35 13.08 -6.11 22.10
C SER A 35 12.03 -5.25 21.38
N LYS A 36 12.16 -3.92 21.44
CA LYS A 36 11.37 -2.95 20.68
C LYS A 36 12.28 -1.81 20.26
N MET A 37 12.31 -1.51 18.97
CA MET A 37 12.88 -0.26 18.44
C MET A 37 11.77 0.51 17.74
N LYS A 38 11.69 1.82 18.00
CA LYS A 38 10.81 2.71 17.25
C LYS A 38 11.42 2.88 15.86
N ILE A 39 10.64 2.57 14.82
CA ILE A 39 11.02 2.84 13.44
C ILE A 39 10.59 4.27 13.13
N GLU A 40 11.53 5.10 12.70
CA GLU A 40 11.24 6.45 12.23
C GLU A 40 10.56 6.40 10.87
N LEU A 41 9.66 7.35 10.62
CA LEU A 41 8.96 7.45 9.36
C LEU A 41 9.90 8.07 8.31
N ASP A 42 9.82 7.58 7.08
CA ASP A 42 10.43 8.25 5.95
C ASP A 42 9.74 9.60 5.67
N GLU A 43 10.47 10.56 5.10
CA GLU A 43 9.95 11.89 4.76
C GLU A 43 8.67 11.82 3.91
N CYS A 44 8.55 10.86 2.99
CA CYS A 44 7.34 10.67 2.18
C CYS A 44 6.14 10.24 3.04
N GLN A 45 6.38 9.44 4.08
CA GLN A 45 5.34 9.01 5.01
C GLN A 45 4.89 10.19 5.89
N GLU A 46 5.83 10.99 6.39
CA GLU A 46 5.52 12.20 7.17
C GLU A 46 4.74 13.22 6.33
N LEU A 47 5.18 13.49 5.10
CA LEU A 47 4.47 14.40 4.18
C LEU A 47 3.05 13.95 3.89
N ALA A 48 2.83 12.64 3.73
CA ALA A 48 1.50 12.08 3.53
C ALA A 48 0.62 12.22 4.78
N GLN A 49 1.18 12.05 5.99
CA GLN A 49 0.45 12.23 7.25
C GLN A 49 0.05 13.69 7.52
N GLN A 50 0.77 14.66 6.96
CA GLN A 50 0.42 16.08 7.11
C GLN A 50 -0.86 16.46 6.37
N LYS A 51 -1.12 15.85 5.20
CA LYS A 51 -2.31 16.11 4.36
C LYS A 51 -2.91 14.80 3.81
N PRO A 52 -3.41 13.90 4.67
CA PRO A 52 -3.90 12.59 4.24
C PRO A 52 -5.10 12.66 3.29
N GLU A 53 -5.78 13.80 3.23
CA GLU A 53 -6.93 14.06 2.36
C GLU A 53 -6.56 14.17 0.87
N VAL A 54 -5.32 14.57 0.56
CA VAL A 54 -4.84 14.75 -0.82
C VAL A 54 -3.50 14.08 -1.11
N ARG A 55 -2.87 13.47 -0.10
CA ARG A 55 -1.56 12.83 -0.25
C ARG A 55 -1.60 11.34 0.03
N SER A 56 -0.74 10.62 -0.67
CA SER A 56 -0.45 9.22 -0.39
C SER A 56 1.02 8.93 -0.63
N TRP A 57 1.48 7.77 -0.17
CA TRP A 57 2.87 7.36 -0.33
C TRP A 57 2.96 5.86 -0.66
N GLY A 58 4.03 5.48 -1.33
CA GLY A 58 4.32 4.11 -1.72
C GLY A 58 5.79 3.78 -1.54
N GLU A 59 6.08 2.49 -1.53
CA GLU A 59 7.43 1.95 -1.32
C GLU A 59 7.73 0.90 -2.38
N GLY A 60 8.97 0.83 -2.82
CA GLY A 60 9.45 -0.20 -3.73
C GLY A 60 10.88 -0.60 -3.39
N ILE A 61 11.15 -1.90 -3.42
CA ILE A 61 12.49 -2.46 -3.17
C ILE A 61 12.90 -3.30 -4.37
N ASN A 62 14.06 -3.01 -4.95
CA ASN A 62 14.60 -3.78 -6.06
C ASN A 62 16.11 -3.55 -6.27
N PHE A 63 16.82 -4.53 -6.82
CA PHE A 63 18.22 -4.36 -7.26
C PHE A 63 18.41 -3.35 -8.40
N ARG A 64 17.34 -2.98 -9.10
CA ARG A 64 17.33 -1.93 -10.12
C ARG A 64 16.55 -0.73 -9.62
N LEU A 65 17.21 0.43 -9.57
CA LEU A 65 16.62 1.67 -9.08
C LEU A 65 15.34 2.06 -9.84
N SER A 66 15.33 1.93 -11.17
CA SER A 66 14.15 2.25 -11.99
C SER A 66 12.96 1.34 -11.66
N THR A 67 13.22 0.06 -11.44
CA THR A 67 12.19 -0.90 -11.03
C THR A 67 11.67 -0.57 -9.63
N ALA A 68 12.55 -0.30 -8.67
CA ALA A 68 12.15 0.11 -7.31
C ALA A 68 11.29 1.39 -7.33
N SER A 69 11.69 2.38 -8.14
CA SER A 69 10.95 3.64 -8.29
C SER A 69 9.55 3.43 -8.89
N ASN A 70 9.44 2.62 -9.94
CA ASN A 70 8.15 2.29 -10.55
C ASN A 70 7.24 1.54 -9.57
N TYR A 71 7.77 0.58 -8.81
CA TYR A 71 7.01 -0.11 -7.76
C TYR A 71 6.52 0.86 -6.68
N ALA A 72 7.36 1.79 -6.24
CA ALA A 72 6.99 2.80 -5.25
C ALA A 72 5.87 3.71 -5.77
N GLU A 73 5.95 4.18 -7.01
CA GLU A 73 4.88 5.00 -7.62
C GLU A 73 3.57 4.20 -7.75
N MET A 74 3.63 2.96 -8.25
CA MET A 74 2.45 2.10 -8.37
C MET A 74 1.80 1.85 -7.01
N GLN A 75 2.60 1.59 -5.96
CA GLN A 75 2.09 1.43 -4.61
C GLN A 75 1.44 2.71 -4.08
N ALA A 76 2.04 3.88 -4.34
CA ALA A 76 1.49 5.16 -3.91
C ALA A 76 0.13 5.43 -4.57
N ARG A 77 0.05 5.23 -5.89
CA ARG A 77 -1.21 5.37 -6.65
C ARG A 77 -2.25 4.37 -6.16
N GLY A 78 -1.90 3.09 -6.05
CA GLY A 78 -2.82 2.04 -5.61
C GLY A 78 -3.30 2.22 -4.16
N LYS A 79 -2.47 2.75 -3.26
CA LYS A 79 -2.90 3.13 -1.90
C LYS A 79 -3.87 4.30 -1.94
N PHE A 80 -3.60 5.32 -2.76
CA PHE A 80 -4.47 6.49 -2.85
C PHE A 80 -5.84 6.15 -3.46
N ALA A 81 -5.88 5.40 -4.56
CA ALA A 81 -7.12 4.97 -5.19
C ALA A 81 -8.00 4.18 -4.21
N ARG A 82 -7.42 3.24 -3.45
CA ARG A 82 -8.17 2.47 -2.45
C ARG A 82 -8.71 3.35 -1.32
N ALA A 83 -7.94 4.34 -0.86
CA ALA A 83 -8.39 5.28 0.16
C ALA A 83 -9.58 6.11 -0.35
N ILE A 84 -9.47 6.68 -1.55
CA ILE A 84 -10.57 7.44 -2.19
C ILE A 84 -11.79 6.53 -2.41
N ALA A 85 -11.60 5.31 -2.90
CA ALA A 85 -12.68 4.35 -3.12
C ALA A 85 -13.45 4.04 -1.83
N ALA A 86 -12.74 3.90 -0.70
CA ALA A 86 -13.37 3.71 0.60
C ALA A 86 -14.23 4.93 1.00
N LYS A 87 -13.71 6.15 0.80
CA LYS A 87 -14.45 7.40 1.08
C LYS A 87 -15.68 7.57 0.19
N ILE A 88 -15.55 7.23 -1.10
CA ILE A 88 -16.69 7.22 -2.03
C ILE A 88 -17.76 6.25 -1.53
N LYS A 89 -17.38 5.04 -1.12
CA LYS A 89 -18.31 4.03 -0.63
C LYS A 89 -19.05 4.51 0.63
N THR A 90 -18.33 5.08 1.59
CA THR A 90 -18.95 5.67 2.79
C THR A 90 -19.92 6.80 2.40
N ALA A 91 -19.53 7.69 1.48
CA ALA A 91 -20.42 8.74 0.99
C ALA A 91 -21.68 8.18 0.29
N GLN A 92 -21.58 7.08 -0.46
CA GLN A 92 -22.74 6.39 -1.05
C GLN A 92 -23.68 5.83 0.01
N GLU A 93 -23.12 5.18 1.05
CA GLU A 93 -23.87 4.62 2.17
C GLU A 93 -24.60 5.72 2.96
N GLU A 94 -23.93 6.85 3.25
CA GLU A 94 -24.52 7.96 4.02
C GLU A 94 -25.51 8.81 3.20
N SER A 95 -25.28 8.98 1.89
CA SER A 95 -26.17 9.78 1.03
C SER A 95 -27.43 9.03 0.58
N GLY A 96 -27.39 7.68 0.60
CA GLY A 96 -28.37 6.81 -0.04
C GLY A 96 -28.23 6.73 -1.56
N PHE A 97 -27.18 7.37 -2.12
CA PHE A 97 -26.94 7.46 -3.55
C PHE A 97 -26.03 6.33 -4.03
N THR A 98 -26.54 5.46 -4.89
CA THR A 98 -25.74 4.39 -5.52
C THR A 98 -25.76 4.54 -7.04
N TYR A 99 -24.70 5.13 -7.61
CA TYR A 99 -24.61 5.35 -9.06
C TYR A 99 -24.52 4.06 -9.89
N GLY A 100 -24.11 2.93 -9.30
CA GLY A 100 -24.11 1.64 -9.99
C GLY A 100 -25.48 1.34 -10.63
N LYS A 101 -26.57 1.62 -9.90
CA LYS A 101 -27.96 1.39 -10.35
C LYS A 101 -28.33 2.15 -11.64
N TYR A 102 -27.60 3.19 -11.97
CA TYR A 102 -27.87 4.08 -13.10
C TYR A 102 -26.83 3.96 -14.22
N SER A 103 -25.80 3.13 -14.05
CA SER A 103 -24.75 2.95 -15.06
C SER A 103 -25.26 2.19 -16.28
N SER A 104 -24.91 2.66 -17.47
CA SER A 104 -25.21 2.01 -18.75
C SER A 104 -24.76 0.54 -18.79
N ASN A 105 -23.67 0.21 -18.09
CA ASN A 105 -23.10 -1.14 -18.07
C ASN A 105 -23.92 -2.15 -17.24
N MET A 106 -24.89 -1.70 -16.44
CA MET A 106 -25.77 -2.59 -15.66
C MET A 106 -27.10 -2.91 -16.37
N LYS A 107 -27.46 -2.19 -17.44
CA LYS A 107 -28.75 -2.39 -18.14
C LYS A 107 -28.74 -3.61 -19.08
N GLU A 108 -27.58 -4.14 -19.46
CA GLU A 108 -27.46 -5.35 -20.29
C GLU A 108 -26.66 -6.45 -19.58
N GLY A 109 -27.35 -7.41 -18.95
CA GLY A 109 -26.81 -8.77 -18.80
C GLY A 109 -26.52 -9.30 -17.38
N ALA A 110 -26.70 -8.55 -16.30
CA ALA A 110 -26.43 -9.06 -14.94
C ALA A 110 -27.74 -9.43 -14.21
N GLY A 111 -28.21 -10.67 -14.40
CA GLY A 111 -29.31 -11.20 -13.60
C GLY A 111 -28.91 -11.30 -12.12
N VAL A 112 -29.45 -10.40 -11.26
CA VAL A 112 -29.67 -10.47 -9.80
C VAL A 112 -28.50 -10.91 -8.89
N ARG A 113 -27.33 -11.28 -9.42
CA ARG A 113 -26.35 -12.06 -8.65
C ARG A 113 -25.17 -11.28 -8.11
N ASP A 114 -24.94 -10.02 -8.48
CA ASP A 114 -23.78 -9.30 -7.93
C ASP A 114 -23.78 -7.75 -8.05
N GLU A 115 -24.84 -7.07 -7.60
CA GLU A 115 -24.81 -5.60 -7.53
C GLU A 115 -23.71 -5.08 -6.56
N GLY A 116 -23.32 -5.89 -5.57
CA GLY A 116 -22.30 -5.54 -4.57
C GLY A 116 -20.87 -5.61 -5.08
N SER A 117 -20.49 -6.63 -5.86
CA SER A 117 -19.15 -6.73 -6.43
C SER A 117 -18.94 -5.72 -7.56
N ASN A 118 -19.94 -5.58 -8.45
CA ASN A 118 -19.86 -4.64 -9.57
C ASN A 118 -19.78 -3.17 -9.13
N SER A 119 -20.49 -2.81 -8.04
CA SER A 119 -20.39 -1.45 -7.49
C SER A 119 -19.02 -1.17 -6.87
N ASN A 120 -18.42 -2.13 -6.16
CA ASN A 120 -17.06 -1.97 -5.62
C ASN A 120 -16.01 -1.81 -6.74
N GLU A 121 -16.09 -2.61 -7.82
CA GLU A 121 -15.17 -2.49 -8.95
C GLU A 121 -15.30 -1.12 -9.64
N MET A 122 -16.53 -0.68 -9.88
CA MET A 122 -16.79 0.64 -10.47
C MET A 122 -16.27 1.78 -9.60
N THR A 123 -16.42 1.68 -8.27
CA THR A 123 -15.87 2.66 -7.32
C THR A 123 -14.35 2.71 -7.36
N LEU A 124 -13.69 1.56 -7.47
CA LEU A 124 -12.25 1.52 -7.62
C LEU A 124 -11.81 2.16 -8.95
N GLN A 125 -12.50 1.88 -10.06
CA GLN A 125 -12.20 2.49 -11.36
C GLN A 125 -12.37 4.02 -11.35
N VAL A 126 -13.43 4.54 -10.72
CA VAL A 126 -13.62 5.98 -10.52
C VAL A 126 -12.46 6.57 -9.74
N ALA A 127 -12.03 5.92 -8.66
CA ALA A 127 -10.90 6.38 -7.88
C ALA A 127 -9.59 6.35 -8.68
N GLU A 128 -9.32 5.28 -9.43
CA GLU A 128 -8.13 5.13 -10.29
C GLU A 128 -8.06 6.19 -11.39
N GLU A 129 -9.18 6.52 -12.03
CA GLU A 129 -9.25 7.59 -13.02
C GLU A 129 -9.01 8.96 -12.41
N THR A 130 -9.58 9.21 -11.22
CA THR A 130 -9.42 10.48 -10.50
C THR A 130 -7.96 10.73 -10.13
N ILE A 131 -7.25 9.71 -9.63
CA ILE A 131 -5.85 9.86 -9.19
C ILE A 131 -4.84 9.98 -10.35
N LYS A 132 -5.29 9.93 -11.62
CA LYS A 132 -4.42 10.27 -12.76
C LYS A 132 -3.93 11.72 -12.66
N ASN A 133 -4.71 12.62 -12.04
CA ASN A 133 -4.35 14.02 -11.79
C ASN A 133 -3.49 14.21 -10.51
N THR A 134 -2.59 13.27 -10.20
CA THR A 134 -1.63 13.40 -9.09
C THR A 134 -0.22 13.68 -9.59
N VAL A 135 0.58 14.32 -8.75
CA VAL A 135 2.01 14.52 -8.99
C VAL A 135 2.86 13.98 -7.84
N ILE A 136 4.07 13.55 -8.20
CA ILE A 136 5.10 13.21 -7.23
C ILE A 136 5.63 14.50 -6.62
N ILE A 137 5.49 14.65 -5.31
CA ILE A 137 5.99 15.81 -4.56
C ILE A 137 7.33 15.51 -3.87
N LYS A 138 7.63 14.23 -3.63
CA LYS A 138 8.86 13.79 -2.98
C LYS A 138 9.19 12.36 -3.38
N THR A 139 10.48 12.08 -3.50
CA THR A 139 11.03 10.74 -3.63
C THR A 139 12.23 10.60 -2.69
N SER A 140 12.22 9.58 -1.83
CA SER A 140 13.38 9.19 -1.00
C SER A 140 13.99 7.92 -1.58
N GLN A 141 15.32 7.80 -1.58
CA GLN A 141 16.01 6.64 -2.14
C GLN A 141 17.16 6.22 -1.22
N TYR A 142 17.25 4.92 -0.95
CA TYR A 142 18.25 4.32 -0.07
C TYR A 142 18.90 3.14 -0.77
N LEU A 143 20.24 3.04 -0.69
CA LEU A 143 20.99 1.85 -1.10
C LEU A 143 21.20 0.96 0.14
N GLN A 144 20.68 -0.25 0.09
CA GLN A 144 20.80 -1.22 1.18
C GLN A 144 22.15 -1.94 1.14
N ALA A 145 22.53 -2.54 2.27
CA ALA A 145 23.80 -3.26 2.41
C ALA A 145 23.92 -4.48 1.48
N ASP A 146 22.79 -5.04 1.04
CA ASP A 146 22.74 -6.13 0.07
C ASP A 146 22.85 -5.65 -1.40
N GLY A 147 22.94 -4.34 -1.63
CA GLY A 147 23.02 -3.71 -2.95
C GLY A 147 21.67 -3.45 -3.61
N SER A 148 20.55 -3.70 -2.92
CA SER A 148 19.22 -3.34 -3.42
C SER A 148 18.86 -1.88 -3.13
N TYR A 149 18.02 -1.28 -3.96
CA TYR A 149 17.47 0.06 -3.77
C TYR A 149 16.13 -0.03 -3.07
N GLN A 150 15.92 0.77 -2.04
CA GLN A 150 14.63 1.03 -1.41
C GLN A 150 14.21 2.47 -1.74
N VAL A 151 13.03 2.63 -2.33
CA VAL A 151 12.52 3.91 -2.80
C VAL A 151 11.16 4.18 -2.20
N PHE A 152 10.97 5.40 -1.70
CA PHE A 152 9.67 5.91 -1.26
C PHE A 152 9.23 7.02 -2.22
N VAL A 153 7.95 7.05 -2.56
CA VAL A 153 7.34 8.08 -3.41
C VAL A 153 6.14 8.65 -2.69
N CYS A 154 6.06 9.98 -2.57
CA CYS A 154 4.89 10.70 -2.08
C CYS A 154 4.19 11.40 -3.25
N LEU A 155 2.88 11.18 -3.35
CA LEU A 155 2.00 11.78 -4.34
C LEU A 155 1.10 12.81 -3.67
N GLU A 156 0.76 13.87 -4.40
CA GLU A 156 -0.25 14.85 -4.02
C GLU A 156 -1.23 15.06 -5.18
N TYR A 157 -2.51 15.14 -4.84
CA TYR A 157 -3.54 15.66 -5.73
C TYR A 157 -3.48 17.19 -5.73
N LYS A 158 -3.20 17.78 -6.90
CA LYS A 158 -2.76 19.18 -7.04
C LYS A 158 -3.80 20.21 -6.62
N ASP A 159 -5.06 19.95 -6.93
CA ASP A 159 -6.10 20.99 -6.94
C ASP A 159 -6.92 21.01 -5.63
N GLY A 160 -6.45 20.30 -4.61
CA GLY A 160 -7.07 20.25 -3.29
C GLY A 160 -8.32 19.37 -3.19
N VAL A 161 -8.88 19.28 -1.99
CA VAL A 161 -9.99 18.36 -1.66
C VAL A 161 -11.27 18.68 -2.41
N SER A 162 -11.60 19.97 -2.56
CA SER A 162 -12.85 20.36 -3.21
C SER A 162 -12.85 19.96 -4.69
N LYS A 163 -11.74 20.21 -5.40
CA LYS A 163 -11.60 19.77 -6.79
C LYS A 163 -11.53 18.25 -6.90
N LEU A 164 -10.91 17.57 -5.94
CA LEU A 164 -10.91 16.11 -5.88
C LEU A 164 -12.35 15.56 -5.80
N ALA A 165 -13.21 16.15 -4.97
CA ALA A 165 -14.62 15.77 -4.89
C ALA A 165 -15.37 16.04 -6.21
N ASP A 166 -15.09 17.18 -6.86
CA ASP A 166 -15.66 17.50 -8.18
C ASP A 166 -15.27 16.46 -9.24
N ASP A 167 -13.98 16.14 -9.33
CA ASP A 167 -13.45 15.18 -10.32
C ASP A 167 -14.02 13.77 -10.10
N ILE A 168 -14.20 13.35 -8.84
CA ILE A 168 -14.88 12.08 -8.51
C ILE A 168 -16.30 12.07 -9.06
N VAL A 169 -17.07 13.12 -8.79
CA VAL A 169 -18.47 13.21 -9.21
C VAL A 169 -18.58 13.34 -10.73
N ASP A 170 -17.67 14.04 -11.38
CA ASP A 170 -17.64 14.15 -12.84
C ASP A 170 -17.30 12.81 -13.49
N ASN A 171 -16.37 12.03 -12.93
CA ASN A 171 -16.10 10.65 -13.36
C ASN A 171 -17.34 9.75 -13.17
N VAL A 172 -18.12 9.94 -12.11
CA VAL A 172 -19.40 9.23 -11.91
C VAL A 172 -20.44 9.66 -12.95
N LYS A 173 -20.61 10.96 -13.19
CA LYS A 173 -21.57 11.50 -14.17
C LYS A 173 -21.31 10.94 -15.57
N GLN A 174 -20.04 10.84 -15.98
CA GLN A 174 -19.65 10.30 -17.30
C GLN A 174 -20.09 8.83 -17.50
N ARG A 175 -20.31 8.08 -16.42
CA ARG A 175 -20.76 6.68 -16.46
C ARG A 175 -22.28 6.52 -16.48
N ILE A 176 -23.02 7.63 -16.36
CA ILE A 176 -24.49 7.68 -16.34
C ILE A 176 -24.98 8.31 -17.66
N PRO A 177 -25.99 7.73 -18.32
CA PRO A 177 -26.61 8.31 -19.52
C PRO A 177 -27.11 9.74 -19.30
N ASP A 178 -27.05 10.57 -20.35
CA ASP A 178 -27.40 12.00 -20.25
C ASP A 178 -28.85 12.24 -19.75
N GLU A 179 -29.81 11.41 -20.16
CA GLU A 179 -31.21 11.51 -19.72
C GLU A 179 -31.39 11.33 -18.20
N GLU A 180 -30.65 10.40 -17.61
CA GLU A 180 -30.64 10.17 -16.16
C GLU A 180 -29.83 11.26 -15.46
N ARG A 181 -28.73 11.70 -16.08
CA ARG A 181 -27.85 12.73 -15.52
C ARG A 181 -28.59 14.04 -15.26
N ILE A 182 -29.46 14.46 -16.17
CA ILE A 182 -30.25 15.71 -16.02
C ILE A 182 -31.21 15.62 -14.84
N LYS A 183 -31.83 14.46 -14.61
CA LYS A 183 -32.79 14.25 -13.51
C LYS A 183 -32.12 14.17 -12.14
N MET A 184 -30.83 13.82 -12.11
CA MET A 184 -30.08 13.52 -10.90
C MET A 184 -29.16 14.66 -10.42
N GLN A 185 -29.29 15.87 -10.96
CA GLN A 185 -28.41 17.00 -10.59
C GLN A 185 -28.38 17.26 -9.08
N TYR A 186 -29.53 17.21 -8.41
CA TYR A 186 -29.62 17.37 -6.96
C TYR A 186 -28.88 16.25 -6.20
N GLU A 187 -29.05 15.01 -6.63
CA GLU A 187 -28.38 13.85 -6.03
C GLU A 187 -26.86 13.90 -6.24
N PHE A 188 -26.39 14.35 -7.41
CA PHE A 188 -24.97 14.55 -7.64
C PHE A 188 -24.37 15.63 -6.75
N GLN A 189 -25.09 16.73 -6.53
CA GLN A 189 -24.60 17.78 -5.63
C GLN A 189 -24.52 17.26 -4.19
N LYS A 190 -25.58 16.61 -3.71
CA LYS A 190 -25.59 16.00 -2.36
C LYS A 190 -24.48 14.96 -2.21
N PHE A 191 -24.28 14.11 -3.20
CA PHE A 191 -23.20 13.12 -3.22
C PHE A 191 -21.82 13.77 -3.21
N ARG A 192 -21.61 14.81 -4.02
CA ARG A 192 -20.38 15.60 -4.06
C ARG A 192 -20.05 16.21 -2.71
N ASP A 193 -21.04 16.80 -2.04
CA ASP A 193 -20.86 17.40 -0.73
C ASP A 193 -20.49 16.34 0.32
N ARG A 194 -21.12 15.16 0.28
CA ARG A 194 -20.73 14.02 1.13
C ARG A 194 -19.33 13.49 0.85
N VAL A 195 -18.95 13.37 -0.42
CA VAL A 195 -17.58 12.97 -0.78
C VAL A 195 -16.57 13.98 -0.24
N GLU A 196 -16.82 15.28 -0.37
CA GLU A 196 -15.91 16.30 0.17
C GLU A 196 -15.80 16.22 1.70
N GLU A 197 -16.93 16.01 2.40
CA GLU A 197 -16.95 15.78 3.84
C GLU A 197 -16.12 14.54 4.23
N GLU A 198 -16.32 13.41 3.54
CA GLU A 198 -15.60 12.17 3.78
C GLU A 198 -14.09 12.28 3.55
N LEU A 199 -13.69 13.01 2.51
CA LEU A 199 -12.28 13.26 2.20
C LEU A 199 -11.61 14.13 3.29
N LYS A 200 -12.35 15.07 3.88
CA LYS A 200 -11.84 15.91 4.99
C LYS A 200 -11.74 15.16 6.32
N LYS A 201 -12.51 14.07 6.51
CA LYS A 201 -12.39 13.21 7.70
C LYS A 201 -11.01 12.55 7.67
N ARG A 202 -10.16 12.87 8.66
CA ARG A 202 -8.92 12.14 8.90
C ARG A 202 -9.23 10.65 9.04
N ASN A 203 -8.43 9.81 8.40
CA ASN A 203 -8.48 8.38 8.64
C ASN A 203 -8.07 8.16 10.09
N GLU A 204 -9.03 7.84 10.96
CA GLU A 204 -8.78 7.37 12.33
C GLU A 204 -8.16 5.97 12.32
#